data_AF-X0U9L1-F1
#
_entry.id   AF-X0U9L1-F1
#
_cell.length_a   1.000
_cell.length_b   1.000
_cell.length_c   1.000
_cell.angle_alpha   90.00
_cell.angle_beta   90.00
_cell.angle_gamma   90.00
#
_symmetry.space_group_name_H-M   'P 1'
#
loop_
_entity.id
_entity.type
_entity.pdbx_description
1 polymer ?
#
loop_
_entity_poly.entity_id
_entity_poly.type
_entity_poly.pdbx_seq_one_letter_code
_entity_poly.pdbx_strand_id
1 'polypeptide(L)' 'MISKDQFDKEIQNIVNQLVRLYKPEKIILFGSLAKDQIKQGTDIDLFIIKND' A
#
# COMPACT_ATOMS: atom_id res chain seq x y z
N MET A 1 6.20 17.97 -3.48
CA MET A 1 5.53 16.84 -4.15
C MET A 1 6.16 15.56 -3.63
N ILE A 2 5.37 14.61 -3.14
CA ILE A 2 5.88 13.30 -2.73
C ILE A 2 6.26 12.54 -4.01
N SER A 3 7.44 11.94 -4.05
CA SER A 3 7.89 11.15 -5.20
C SER A 3 7.29 9.75 -5.20
N LYS A 4 7.26 9.10 -6.37
CA LYS A 4 6.87 7.69 -6.48
C LYS A 4 7.71 6.80 -5.54
N ASP A 5 9.01 7.02 -5.48
CA ASP A 5 9.92 6.28 -4.59
C ASP A 5 9.55 6.42 -3.10
N GLN A 6 9.01 7.57 -2.68
CA GLN A 6 8.57 7.77 -1.31
C GLN A 6 7.28 6.97 -1.03
N PHE A 7 6.34 6.94 -1.97
CA PHE A 7 5.17 6.06 -1.87
C PHE A 7 5.57 4.59 -1.85
N ASP A 8 6.46 4.16 -2.73
CA ASP A 8 6.91 2.76 -2.79
C ASP A 8 7.55 2.32 -1.46
N LYS A 9 8.37 3.19 -0.85
CA LYS A 9 8.94 2.95 0.49
C LYS A 9 7.87 2.84 1.58
N GLU A 10 6.88 3.73 1.57
CA GLU A 10 5.81 3.71 2.56
C GLU A 10 4.91 2.48 2.39
N ILE A 11 4.56 2.11 1.15
CA ILE A 11 3.81 0.89 0.85
C ILE A 11 4.56 -0.33 1.37
N GLN A 12 5.86 -0.43 1.12
CA GLN A 12 6.69 -1.53 1.64
C GLN A 12 6.71 -1.54 3.18
N ASN A 13 6.81 -0.37 3.82
CA ASN A 13 6.75 -0.26 5.27
C ASN A 13 5.42 -0.77 5.84
N ILE A 14 4.29 -0.38 5.24
CA ILE A 14 2.95 -0.82 5.64
C ILE A 14 2.79 -2.33 5.40
N VAL A 15 3.18 -2.83 4.22
CA VAL A 15 3.12 -4.25 3.87
C VAL A 15 3.91 -5.11 4.85
N ASN A 16 5.14 -4.70 5.20
CA ASN A 16 5.97 -5.43 6.16
C ASN A 16 5.31 -5.52 7.54
N GLN A 17 4.67 -4.45 8.01
CA GLN A 17 3.92 -4.46 9.26
C GLN A 17 2.71 -5.39 9.19
N LEU A 18 1.93 -5.33 8.11
CA LEU A 18 0.77 -6.21 7.90
C LEU A 18 1.17 -7.68 7.87
N VAL A 19 2.24 -8.03 7.14
CA VAL A 19 2.77 -9.40 7.08
C VAL A 19 3.21 -9.89 8.45
N ARG A 20 3.94 -9.06 9.21
CA ARG A 20 4.44 -9.42 10.53
C ARG A 20 3.33 -9.61 11.57
N LEU A 21 2.35 -8.71 11.59
CA LEU A 21 1.34 -8.64 12.66
C LEU A 21 0.10 -9.49 12.35
N TYR A 22 -0.30 -9.59 11.08
CA TYR A 22 -1.58 -10.18 10.69
C TYR A 22 -1.46 -11.39 9.77
N LYS A 23 -0.28 -11.66 9.19
CA LYS A 23 -0.04 -12.80 8.29
C LYS A 23 -1.15 -12.97 7.22
N PRO A 24 -1.47 -11.93 6.44
CA PRO A 24 -2.51 -12.00 5.43
C PRO A 24 -2.12 -12.99 4.32
N GLU A 25 -3.11 -13.57 3.66
CA GLU A 25 -2.92 -14.41 2.49
C GLU A 25 -2.51 -13.58 1.27
N LYS A 26 -3.06 -12.36 1.16
CA LYS A 26 -2.82 -11.45 0.03
C LYS A 26 -3.02 -10.00 0.43
N ILE A 27 -2.19 -9.13 -0.15
CA ILE A 27 -2.33 -7.67 -0.08
C ILE A 27 -2.32 -7.16 -1.52
N ILE A 28 -3.31 -6.35 -1.88
CA ILE A 28 -3.47 -5.79 -3.23
C ILE A 28 -3.51 -4.27 -3.12
N LEU A 29 -2.59 -3.59 -3.80
CA LEU A 29 -2.64 -2.14 -4.00
C LEU A 29 -3.68 -1.83 -5.08
N PHE A 30 -4.60 -0.91 -4.80
CA PHE A 30 -5.59 -0.44 -5.76
C PHE A 30 -5.71 1.09 -5.71
N GLY A 31 -6.73 1.64 -6.37
CA GLY A 31 -7.01 3.07 -6.32
C GLY A 31 -6.14 3.92 -7.23
N SER A 32 -5.97 5.20 -6.87
CA SER A 32 -5.31 6.21 -7.70
C SER A 32 -3.80 5.99 -7.83
N LEU A 33 -3.16 5.50 -6.77
CA LEU A 33 -1.73 5.22 -6.73
C LEU A 33 -1.35 4.04 -7.64
N ALA A 34 -2.20 3.01 -7.72
CA ALA A 34 -2.01 1.88 -8.64
C ALA A 34 -2.07 2.28 -10.13
N LYS A 35 -2.62 3.46 -10.44
CA LYS A 35 -2.75 3.99 -11.81
C LYS A 35 -1.68 5.04 -12.15
N ASP A 36 -0.64 5.17 -11.33
CA ASP A 36 0.41 6.19 -11.43
C ASP A 36 -0.14 7.65 -11.41
N GLN A 37 -1.32 7.87 -10.82
CA GLN A 37 -1.95 9.20 -10.72
C GLN A 37 -1.56 9.94 -9.43
N ILE A 38 -0.25 10.11 -9.22
CA ILE A 38 0.28 10.74 -8.00
C ILE A 38 0.04 12.25 -8.04
N LYS A 39 -0.73 12.75 -7.06
CA LYS A 39 -1.02 14.17 -6.84
C LYS A 39 -0.81 14.50 -5.36
N GLN A 40 -0.85 15.79 -5.03
CA GLN A 40 -0.88 16.20 -3.64
C GLN A 40 -2.13 15.63 -2.96
N GLY A 41 -1.96 14.94 -1.84
CA GLY A 41 -3.06 14.29 -1.12
C GLY A 41 -3.49 12.94 -1.70
N THR A 42 -2.67 12.29 -2.54
CA THR A 42 -2.92 10.89 -2.94
C THR A 42 -2.82 9.96 -1.73
N ASP A 43 -3.89 9.21 -1.48
CA ASP A 43 -3.96 8.16 -0.46
C ASP A 43 -3.36 6.82 -0.95
N ILE A 44 -3.08 5.92 0.00
CA ILE A 44 -2.67 4.54 -0.27
C ILE A 44 -3.85 3.60 0.02
N ASP A 45 -4.43 3.00 -1.02
CA ASP A 45 -5.56 2.08 -0.90
C ASP A 45 -5.08 0.61 -0.96
N LEU A 46 -5.30 -0.16 0.11
CA LEU A 46 -4.92 -1.57 0.21
C LEU A 46 -6.13 -2.47 0.48
N PHE A 47 -6.26 -3.54 -0.29
CA PHE A 47 -7.23 -4.62 -0.05
C PHE A 47 -6.50 -5.83 0.52
N ILE A 48 -6.93 -6.28 1.69
CA ILE A 48 -6.24 -7.32 2.47
C ILE A 48 -7.15 -8.54 2.59
N ILE A 49 -6.64 -9.69 2.17
CA ILE A 49 -7.28 -11.00 2.38
C ILE A 49 -6.52 -11.70 3.50
N LYS A 50 -7.22 -12.07 4.57
CA LYS A 50 -6.66 -12.84 5.69
C LYS A 50 -7.64 -13.95 6.08
N ASN A 51 -7.10 -15.02 6.65
CA ASN A 51 -7.92 -15.96 7.41
C ASN A 51 -8.29 -15.38 8.77
N ASP A 52 -9.31 -15.94 9.40
CA ASP A 52 -9.73 -15.59 10.76
C ASP A 52 -8.80 -16.15 11.84
#